data_AF-A0A916RF21-F1
#
_entry.id   AF-A0A916RF21-F1
#
_cell.length_a   1.000
_cell.length_b   1.000
_cell.length_c   1.000
_cell.angle_alpha   90.00
_cell.angle_beta   90.00
_cell.angle_gamma   90.00
#
_symmetry.space_group_name_H-M   'P 1'
#
loop_
_entity.id
_entity.type
_entity.pdbx_description
1 polymer ?
#
loop_
_entity_poly.entity_id
_entity_poly.type
_entity_poly.pdbx_seq_one_letter_code
_entity_poly.pdbx_strand_id
1 'polypeptide(L)'
;MTTVPNADEKFVGIQISPISFLDEGVDTVLDTLQNRVGVNVLMLGTVSWLGLKTGRSISHALDGWPDHGVPEPFKMKGGAYFNPDPAYYSGTFIKDFRAKDPEFEGKDILEMVIKPAHDRGMKVFIELMEPFFKYTGHGSTNTVEIPNLAQAMEVDIFGRLGGDPSTSHPDYRNWILSMIEDQVRNYDIDGVMWCNERNSPLDTLIQGDAPGDFSTHARREALERGIDVEACRKALLNLYDFMQEAKSGKTFADGAFITFIRELLANPEALIWERFWLERNKDLDREIYGLVKWCKPTLSFGLNVWNRNHFNIFRRAQWPWEEQTLYADWVKPITYQHQSGEIFAKELSFFQKTILRDFSPEDVTGVLYSILGLSEAPYGEVIQKGMDPDTYVYGQCADAVRGVNGRAKVYMGLGIDAPRVRADQAKCTPDIAYRSVMATYRARGQGVVLAPNYASMHLTNLDGVAKALTELGLK
;
A
#
# COMPACT_ATOMS: atom_id res chain seq x y z
N MET A 1 29.01 13.45 -8.36
CA MET A 1 29.80 12.25 -8.05
C MET A 1 28.83 11.21 -7.51
N THR A 2 28.39 10.27 -8.35
CA THR A 2 27.55 9.14 -7.92
C THR A 2 28.42 8.18 -7.12
N THR A 3 28.17 8.07 -5.83
CA THR A 3 28.77 7.02 -5.00
C THR A 3 28.27 5.68 -5.52
N VAL A 4 29.19 4.83 -5.98
CA VAL A 4 28.86 3.43 -6.31
C VAL A 4 28.21 2.80 -5.08
N PRO A 5 27.05 2.13 -5.20
CA PRO A 5 26.40 1.47 -4.07
C PRO A 5 27.32 0.45 -3.39
N ASN A 6 27.23 0.33 -2.07
CA ASN A 6 27.96 -0.69 -1.32
C ASN A 6 27.26 -2.05 -1.47
N ALA A 7 27.93 -3.05 -2.06
CA ALA A 7 27.40 -4.39 -2.24
C ALA A 7 27.08 -5.09 -0.91
N ASP A 8 27.80 -4.78 0.17
CA ASP A 8 27.52 -5.34 1.51
C ASP A 8 26.21 -4.82 2.11
N GLU A 9 25.72 -3.67 1.63
CA GLU A 9 24.45 -3.05 2.04
C GLU A 9 23.31 -3.35 1.05
N LYS A 10 23.51 -4.25 0.09
CA LYS A 10 22.53 -4.58 -0.95
C LYS A 10 21.15 -4.87 -0.36
N PHE A 11 20.15 -4.14 -0.86
CA PHE A 11 18.75 -4.42 -0.58
C PHE A 11 17.96 -4.43 -1.89
N VAL A 12 17.76 -5.63 -2.44
CA VAL A 12 16.95 -5.90 -3.62
C VAL A 12 15.84 -6.86 -3.19
N GLY A 13 14.71 -6.27 -2.80
CA GLY A 13 13.53 -6.98 -2.35
C GLY A 13 12.61 -7.38 -3.50
N ILE A 14 11.80 -8.42 -3.31
CA ILE A 14 10.66 -8.73 -4.17
C ILE A 14 9.45 -9.14 -3.35
N GLN A 15 8.30 -8.57 -3.67
CA GLN A 15 7.01 -9.00 -3.14
C GLN A 15 6.57 -10.25 -3.89
N ILE A 16 6.27 -11.32 -3.15
CA ILE A 16 5.97 -12.63 -3.75
C ILE A 16 4.81 -13.31 -3.04
N SER A 17 3.89 -13.80 -3.87
CA SER A 17 2.74 -14.58 -3.44
C SER A 17 3.14 -15.98 -2.98
N PRO A 18 2.49 -16.53 -1.94
CA PRO A 18 2.61 -17.93 -1.56
C PRO A 18 2.37 -18.91 -2.72
N ILE A 19 1.51 -18.56 -3.69
CA ILE A 19 1.16 -19.47 -4.79
C ILE A 19 2.35 -19.76 -5.70
N SER A 20 3.30 -18.83 -5.85
CA SER A 20 4.48 -19.00 -6.71
C SER A 20 5.32 -20.20 -6.28
N PHE A 21 5.44 -20.43 -4.98
CA PHE A 21 6.19 -21.57 -4.45
C PHE A 21 5.48 -22.91 -4.67
N LEU A 22 4.16 -22.90 -4.81
CA LEU A 22 3.38 -24.10 -5.14
C LEU A 22 3.39 -24.39 -6.64
N ASP A 23 3.30 -23.35 -7.45
CA ASP A 23 3.25 -23.44 -8.92
C ASP A 23 4.62 -23.84 -9.50
N GLU A 24 5.72 -23.32 -8.94
CA GLU A 24 7.07 -23.45 -9.54
C GLU A 24 8.03 -24.29 -8.69
N GLY A 25 7.72 -24.48 -7.40
CA GLY A 25 8.61 -25.10 -6.42
C GLY A 25 9.57 -24.10 -5.76
N VAL A 26 9.89 -24.34 -4.48
CA VAL A 26 10.69 -23.40 -3.67
C VAL A 26 12.07 -23.14 -4.26
N ASP A 27 12.84 -24.19 -4.54
CA ASP A 27 14.21 -24.04 -5.05
C ASP A 27 14.25 -23.31 -6.40
N THR A 28 13.35 -23.65 -7.32
CA THR A 28 13.25 -23.00 -8.65
C THR A 28 13.04 -21.50 -8.54
N VAL A 29 12.09 -21.08 -7.68
CA VAL A 29 11.77 -19.66 -7.46
C VAL A 29 12.99 -18.94 -6.87
N LEU A 30 13.58 -19.50 -5.81
CA LEU A 30 14.74 -18.88 -5.15
C LEU A 30 15.94 -18.76 -6.09
N ASP A 31 16.26 -19.82 -6.84
CA ASP A 31 17.36 -19.83 -7.79
C ASP A 31 17.13 -18.84 -8.94
N THR A 32 15.90 -18.71 -9.42
CA THR A 32 15.54 -17.72 -10.46
C THR A 32 15.74 -16.31 -9.94
N LEU A 33 15.17 -16.00 -8.77
CA LEU A 33 15.24 -14.66 -8.18
C LEU A 33 16.68 -14.26 -7.84
N GLN A 34 17.46 -15.17 -7.26
CA GLN A 34 18.84 -14.91 -6.93
C GLN A 34 19.72 -14.80 -8.18
N ASN A 35 19.74 -15.81 -9.05
CA ASN A 35 20.74 -15.91 -10.11
C ASN A 35 20.37 -15.10 -11.36
N ARG A 36 19.09 -15.08 -11.75
CA ARG A 36 18.64 -14.35 -12.93
C ARG A 36 18.46 -12.86 -12.63
N VAL A 37 17.88 -12.53 -11.48
CA VAL A 37 17.51 -11.14 -11.17
C VAL A 37 18.52 -10.44 -10.26
N GLY A 38 19.05 -11.14 -9.25
CA GLY A 38 19.91 -10.55 -8.23
C GLY A 38 19.13 -10.13 -6.96
N VAL A 39 17.97 -10.72 -6.71
CA VAL A 39 17.19 -10.50 -5.47
C VAL A 39 17.92 -11.13 -4.28
N ASN A 40 17.91 -10.44 -3.13
CA ASN A 40 18.44 -10.96 -1.87
C ASN A 40 17.47 -10.85 -0.69
N VAL A 41 16.28 -10.27 -0.89
CA VAL A 41 15.23 -10.19 0.14
C VAL A 41 13.89 -10.63 -0.44
N LEU A 42 13.23 -11.58 0.19
CA LEU A 42 11.86 -12.01 -0.13
C LEU A 42 10.90 -11.28 0.80
N MET A 43 9.79 -10.75 0.27
CA MET A 43 8.70 -10.18 1.04
C MET A 43 7.45 -11.03 0.79
N LEU A 44 7.14 -11.92 1.73
CA LEU A 44 6.12 -12.96 1.57
C LEU A 44 4.77 -12.45 2.03
N GLY A 45 3.75 -12.47 1.17
CA GLY A 45 2.38 -12.17 1.58
C GLY A 45 1.83 -13.26 2.51
N THR A 46 1.89 -13.06 3.83
CA THR A 46 1.53 -14.12 4.80
C THR A 46 0.05 -14.12 5.18
N VAL A 47 -0.64 -13.00 5.04
CA VAL A 47 -2.10 -12.87 5.27
C VAL A 47 -2.69 -11.95 4.22
N SER A 48 -3.68 -12.41 3.46
CA SER A 48 -4.37 -11.56 2.49
C SER A 48 -5.66 -12.16 1.94
N TRP A 49 -6.54 -11.27 1.49
CA TRP A 49 -7.72 -11.57 0.66
C TRP A 49 -7.66 -10.86 -0.70
N LEU A 50 -6.48 -10.35 -1.06
CA LEU A 50 -6.21 -9.68 -2.34
C LEU A 50 -5.43 -10.59 -3.29
N GLY A 51 -6.04 -10.92 -4.43
CA GLY A 51 -5.39 -11.72 -5.48
C GLY A 51 -4.08 -11.10 -5.96
N LEU A 52 -3.98 -9.77 -5.92
CA LEU A 52 -2.72 -9.06 -6.20
C LEU A 52 -1.56 -9.48 -5.30
N LYS A 53 -1.82 -9.89 -4.05
CA LYS A 53 -0.79 -10.22 -3.05
C LYS A 53 -0.51 -11.71 -2.93
N THR A 54 -1.57 -12.52 -2.96
CA THR A 54 -1.46 -13.95 -2.64
C THR A 54 -2.05 -14.85 -3.74
N GLY A 55 -2.48 -14.27 -4.85
CA GLY A 55 -2.93 -14.98 -6.04
C GLY A 55 -1.95 -14.93 -7.20
N ARG A 56 -2.44 -15.41 -8.35
CA ARG A 56 -1.79 -15.31 -9.68
C ARG A 56 -2.16 -13.98 -10.35
N SER A 57 -1.58 -13.71 -11.52
CA SER A 57 -1.86 -12.50 -12.32
C SER A 57 -3.37 -12.23 -12.50
N ILE A 58 -3.82 -11.08 -11.99
CA ILE A 58 -5.21 -10.64 -12.06
C ILE A 58 -5.53 -9.85 -13.34
N SER A 59 -4.51 -9.39 -14.06
CA SER A 59 -4.64 -8.65 -15.31
C SER A 59 -4.32 -9.50 -16.54
N HIS A 60 -4.24 -10.82 -16.41
CA HIS A 60 -3.91 -11.75 -17.49
C HIS A 60 -4.78 -11.60 -18.75
N ALA A 61 -6.04 -11.16 -18.61
CA ALA A 61 -6.92 -10.88 -19.75
C ALA A 61 -6.45 -9.69 -20.60
N LEU A 62 -5.73 -8.73 -20.01
CA LEU A 62 -5.16 -7.56 -20.68
C LEU A 62 -3.66 -7.73 -20.99
N ASP A 63 -2.93 -8.40 -20.12
CA ASP A 63 -1.46 -8.46 -20.13
C ASP A 63 -0.92 -9.79 -20.67
N GLY A 64 -1.76 -10.83 -20.75
CA GLY A 64 -1.31 -12.19 -20.92
C GLY A 64 -0.82 -12.81 -19.61
N TRP A 65 -0.57 -14.11 -19.64
CA TRP A 65 0.08 -14.80 -18.53
C TRP A 65 1.58 -14.51 -18.52
N PRO A 66 2.21 -14.38 -17.33
CA PRO A 66 3.65 -14.37 -17.19
C PRO A 66 4.33 -15.58 -17.86
N ASP A 67 5.62 -15.43 -18.14
CA ASP A 67 6.48 -16.46 -18.76
C ASP A 67 6.98 -17.53 -17.76
N HIS A 68 6.33 -17.63 -16.60
CA HIS A 68 6.57 -18.60 -15.54
C HIS A 68 5.30 -18.82 -14.68
N GLY A 69 5.34 -19.83 -13.80
CA GLY A 69 4.18 -20.22 -12.99
C GLY A 69 3.08 -20.92 -13.79
N VAL A 70 1.96 -21.22 -13.12
CA VAL A 70 0.82 -21.88 -13.77
C VAL A 70 -0.07 -20.82 -14.45
N PRO A 71 -0.30 -20.89 -15.78
CA PRO A 71 -1.02 -19.87 -16.54
C PRO A 71 -2.55 -20.08 -16.48
N GLU A 72 -3.10 -20.18 -15.28
CA GLU A 72 -4.54 -20.40 -15.07
C GLU A 72 -5.10 -19.51 -13.96
N PRO A 73 -6.35 -19.04 -14.06
CA PRO A 73 -6.97 -18.25 -13.00
C PRO A 73 -6.99 -19.00 -11.67
N PHE A 74 -6.64 -18.32 -10.59
CA PHE A 74 -6.71 -18.85 -9.24
C PHE A 74 -7.92 -18.26 -8.50
N LYS A 75 -8.90 -19.10 -8.15
CA LYS A 75 -10.09 -18.68 -7.41
C LYS A 75 -9.79 -18.64 -5.91
N MET A 76 -8.99 -17.66 -5.54
CA MET A 76 -8.54 -17.45 -4.17
C MET A 76 -9.69 -17.16 -3.21
N LYS A 77 -9.66 -17.80 -2.03
CA LYS A 77 -10.50 -17.48 -0.87
C LYS A 77 -9.81 -16.57 0.12
N GLY A 78 -8.48 -16.66 0.24
CA GLY A 78 -7.68 -15.80 1.11
C GLY A 78 -7.69 -16.24 2.57
N GLY A 79 -6.83 -15.60 3.36
CA GLY A 79 -6.60 -15.90 4.77
C GLY A 79 -5.11 -15.81 5.13
N ALA A 80 -4.74 -16.43 6.24
CA ALA A 80 -3.35 -16.66 6.62
C ALA A 80 -2.78 -17.87 5.86
N TYR A 81 -1.60 -17.70 5.28
CA TYR A 81 -0.85 -18.73 4.54
C TYR A 81 0.25 -19.41 5.38
N PHE A 82 0.35 -19.02 6.65
CA PHE A 82 1.11 -19.70 7.71
C PHE A 82 0.13 -20.36 8.70
N ASN A 83 0.60 -21.12 9.68
CA ASN A 83 -0.21 -21.75 10.73
C ASN A 83 -0.30 -20.84 11.98
N PRO A 84 -1.42 -20.12 12.20
CA PRO A 84 -1.54 -19.25 13.38
C PRO A 84 -1.51 -20.06 14.67
N ASP A 85 -0.68 -19.65 15.63
CA ASP A 85 -0.64 -20.27 16.95
C ASP A 85 -1.77 -19.71 17.83
N PRO A 86 -2.77 -20.53 18.22
CA PRO A 86 -3.92 -20.08 19.00
C PRO A 86 -3.57 -19.38 20.32
N ALA A 87 -2.36 -19.58 20.87
CA ALA A 87 -1.91 -18.95 22.10
C ALA A 87 -1.89 -17.40 22.00
N TYR A 88 -1.61 -16.84 20.82
CA TYR A 88 -1.50 -15.39 20.62
C TYR A 88 -2.85 -14.69 20.39
N TYR A 89 -3.92 -15.43 20.09
CA TYR A 89 -5.21 -14.85 19.68
C TYR A 89 -6.26 -14.88 20.79
N SER A 90 -5.86 -14.98 22.06
CA SER A 90 -6.80 -14.98 23.20
C SER A 90 -7.48 -13.62 23.42
N GLY A 91 -6.83 -12.52 23.02
CA GLY A 91 -7.32 -11.14 23.18
C GLY A 91 -8.25 -10.64 22.07
N THR A 92 -8.70 -11.52 21.18
CA THR A 92 -9.63 -11.19 20.09
C THR A 92 -10.62 -12.33 19.85
N PHE A 93 -11.84 -12.01 19.42
CA PHE A 93 -12.77 -13.02 18.90
C PHE A 93 -12.39 -13.53 17.50
N ILE A 94 -11.49 -12.85 16.78
CA ILE A 94 -11.07 -13.20 15.42
C ILE A 94 -10.00 -14.28 15.47
N LYS A 95 -10.41 -15.54 15.26
CA LYS A 95 -9.53 -16.72 15.38
C LYS A 95 -9.54 -17.64 14.16
N ASP A 96 -10.66 -17.72 13.44
CA ASP A 96 -10.79 -18.52 12.22
C ASP A 96 -10.50 -17.67 10.98
N PHE A 97 -9.20 -17.56 10.65
CA PHE A 97 -8.74 -16.78 9.49
C PHE A 97 -7.63 -17.48 8.68
N ARG A 98 -7.35 -18.77 8.95
CA ARG A 98 -6.46 -19.59 8.11
C ARG A 98 -7.03 -19.68 6.69
N ALA A 99 -6.16 -19.61 5.68
CA ALA A 99 -6.56 -19.81 4.30
C ALA A 99 -7.23 -21.19 4.11
N LYS A 100 -8.39 -21.20 3.44
CA LYS A 100 -9.21 -22.40 3.16
C LYS A 100 -9.13 -22.82 1.68
N ASP A 101 -8.09 -22.34 1.00
CA ASP A 101 -7.73 -22.69 -0.37
C ASP A 101 -7.16 -24.14 -0.39
N PRO A 102 -7.72 -25.08 -1.17
CA PRO A 102 -7.28 -26.49 -1.18
C PRO A 102 -5.78 -26.67 -1.45
N GLU A 103 -5.20 -25.81 -2.28
CA GLU A 103 -3.80 -25.83 -2.66
C GLU A 103 -2.85 -25.62 -1.46
N PHE A 104 -3.33 -24.98 -0.39
CA PHE A 104 -2.60 -24.65 0.82
C PHE A 104 -2.93 -25.57 2.02
N GLU A 105 -3.74 -26.62 1.83
CA GLU A 105 -4.05 -27.56 2.91
C GLU A 105 -2.78 -28.18 3.49
N GLY A 106 -2.58 -28.01 4.80
CA GLY A 106 -1.41 -28.52 5.53
C GLY A 106 -0.08 -27.85 5.19
N LYS A 107 -0.07 -26.73 4.46
CA LYS A 107 1.16 -26.03 4.02
C LYS A 107 1.35 -24.71 4.72
N ASP A 108 2.43 -24.57 5.47
CA ASP A 108 2.88 -23.30 6.03
C ASP A 108 3.95 -22.68 5.12
N ILE A 109 3.65 -21.51 4.55
CA ILE A 109 4.56 -20.88 3.60
C ILE A 109 5.87 -20.40 4.24
N LEU A 110 5.85 -20.04 5.52
CA LEU A 110 7.05 -19.59 6.22
C LEU A 110 7.97 -20.78 6.49
N GLU A 111 7.43 -21.92 6.95
CA GLU A 111 8.21 -23.15 7.14
C GLU A 111 8.82 -23.66 5.82
N MET A 112 8.07 -23.54 4.73
CA MET A 112 8.53 -23.95 3.39
C MET A 112 9.71 -23.12 2.88
N VAL A 113 9.75 -21.81 3.15
CA VAL A 113 10.62 -20.86 2.44
C VAL A 113 11.81 -20.38 3.27
N ILE A 114 11.67 -20.22 4.59
CA ILE A 114 12.70 -19.59 5.44
C ILE A 114 14.04 -20.33 5.32
N LYS A 115 14.06 -21.63 5.60
CA LYS A 115 15.30 -22.39 5.58
C LYS A 115 15.96 -22.41 4.19
N PRO A 116 15.25 -22.76 3.09
CA PRO A 116 15.86 -22.75 1.76
C PRO A 116 16.36 -21.37 1.29
N ALA A 117 15.72 -20.27 1.73
CA ALA A 117 16.17 -18.91 1.45
C ALA A 117 17.45 -18.57 2.23
N HIS A 118 17.50 -18.90 3.53
CA HIS A 118 18.69 -18.69 4.37
C HIS A 118 19.89 -19.51 3.91
N ASP A 119 19.68 -20.76 3.45
CA ASP A 119 20.74 -21.60 2.87
C ASP A 119 21.38 -20.95 1.61
N ARG A 120 20.68 -20.01 0.97
CA ARG A 120 21.15 -19.20 -0.17
C ARG A 120 21.64 -17.80 0.22
N GLY A 121 21.64 -17.46 1.52
CA GLY A 121 21.98 -16.12 2.00
C GLY A 121 20.94 -15.04 1.66
N MET A 122 19.71 -15.44 1.32
CA MET A 122 18.59 -14.52 1.12
C MET A 122 17.88 -14.27 2.45
N LYS A 123 17.33 -13.07 2.62
CA LYS A 123 16.51 -12.69 3.79
C LYS A 123 15.03 -12.92 3.52
N VAL A 124 14.26 -13.23 4.56
CA VAL A 124 12.80 -13.41 4.48
C VAL A 124 12.09 -12.41 5.37
N PHE A 125 11.30 -11.55 4.75
CA PHE A 125 10.45 -10.59 5.40
C PHE A 125 9.00 -11.05 5.26
N ILE A 126 8.20 -10.87 6.31
CA ILE A 126 6.75 -10.97 6.15
C ILE A 126 6.24 -9.67 5.54
N GLU A 127 5.34 -9.79 4.57
CA GLU A 127 4.51 -8.70 4.08
C GLU A 127 3.11 -8.87 4.67
N LEU A 128 2.70 -7.89 5.48
CA LEU A 128 1.35 -7.79 5.99
C LEU A 128 0.77 -6.44 5.57
N MET A 129 -0.26 -6.51 4.73
CA MET A 129 -1.13 -5.38 4.45
C MET A 129 -2.34 -5.49 5.36
N GLU A 130 -2.77 -4.35 5.89
CA GLU A 130 -3.98 -4.24 6.68
C GLU A 130 -5.11 -5.03 5.98
N PRO A 131 -5.57 -6.14 6.60
CA PRO A 131 -6.59 -6.99 5.99
C PRO A 131 -7.80 -6.15 5.63
N PHE A 132 -8.52 -6.53 4.58
CA PHE A 132 -9.73 -5.83 4.09
C PHE A 132 -9.51 -4.58 3.24
N PHE A 133 -8.28 -4.22 2.88
CA PHE A 133 -8.09 -3.25 1.80
C PHE A 133 -8.84 -3.71 0.53
N LYS A 134 -9.87 -2.97 0.11
CA LYS A 134 -10.70 -3.26 -1.08
C LYS A 134 -10.38 -2.28 -2.19
N TYR A 135 -9.68 -2.76 -3.22
CA TYR A 135 -9.46 -1.96 -4.43
C TYR A 135 -10.11 -2.62 -5.64
N THR A 136 -11.03 -1.91 -6.29
CA THR A 136 -11.64 -2.34 -7.55
C THR A 136 -10.56 -2.63 -8.58
N GLY A 137 -10.56 -3.83 -9.16
CA GLY A 137 -9.56 -4.26 -10.13
C GLY A 137 -8.27 -4.84 -9.53
N HIS A 138 -8.18 -5.04 -8.20
CA HIS A 138 -7.03 -5.69 -7.54
C HIS A 138 -7.33 -7.15 -7.11
N GLY A 139 -8.43 -7.72 -7.61
CA GLY A 139 -8.79 -9.11 -7.35
C GLY A 139 -9.10 -9.41 -5.88
N SER A 140 -9.65 -8.45 -5.14
CA SER A 140 -10.18 -8.70 -3.79
C SER A 140 -11.24 -9.79 -3.85
N THR A 141 -11.23 -10.71 -2.88
CA THR A 141 -12.39 -11.57 -2.69
C THR A 141 -13.62 -10.70 -2.41
N ASN A 142 -14.76 -11.04 -3.03
CA ASN A 142 -16.01 -10.31 -2.81
C ASN A 142 -16.56 -10.52 -1.40
N THR A 143 -16.12 -11.60 -0.74
CA THR A 143 -16.52 -12.00 0.61
C THR A 143 -15.29 -12.43 1.39
N VAL A 144 -15.19 -11.95 2.64
CA VAL A 144 -14.21 -12.45 3.61
C VAL A 144 -14.96 -13.20 4.69
N GLU A 145 -14.75 -14.51 4.74
CA GLU A 145 -15.46 -15.43 5.62
C GLU A 145 -14.82 -15.50 7.02
N ILE A 146 -14.76 -14.36 7.71
CA ILE A 146 -14.38 -14.33 9.14
C ILE A 146 -15.66 -14.22 9.99
N PRO A 147 -15.95 -15.20 10.85
CA PRO A 147 -17.11 -15.16 11.72
C PRO A 147 -17.13 -13.90 12.57
N ASN A 148 -18.31 -13.28 12.71
CA ASN A 148 -18.57 -12.10 13.55
C ASN A 148 -17.78 -10.83 13.21
N LEU A 149 -17.02 -10.82 12.12
CA LEU A 149 -16.22 -9.65 11.73
C LEU A 149 -17.06 -8.37 11.56
N ALA A 150 -18.32 -8.49 11.14
CA ALA A 150 -19.25 -7.36 11.02
C ALA A 150 -19.40 -6.54 12.33
N GLN A 151 -19.14 -7.14 13.49
CA GLN A 151 -19.17 -6.46 14.80
C GLN A 151 -18.01 -5.47 14.98
N ALA A 152 -16.92 -5.66 14.23
CA ALA A 152 -15.73 -4.81 14.28
C ALA A 152 -15.68 -3.77 13.15
N MET A 153 -16.72 -3.63 12.33
CA MET A 153 -16.75 -2.68 11.22
C MET A 153 -16.86 -1.22 11.68
N GLU A 154 -16.33 -0.31 10.87
CA GLU A 154 -16.60 1.12 11.01
C GLU A 154 -18.10 1.40 10.87
N VAL A 155 -18.54 2.51 11.45
CA VAL A 155 -19.88 3.06 11.23
C VAL A 155 -19.77 4.42 10.56
N ASP A 156 -20.52 4.67 9.50
CA ASP A 156 -20.47 5.97 8.81
C ASP A 156 -21.26 7.07 9.53
N ILE A 157 -21.19 8.31 9.03
CA ILE A 157 -21.93 9.47 9.55
C ILE A 157 -23.46 9.31 9.59
N PHE A 158 -24.02 8.31 8.89
CA PHE A 158 -25.45 7.97 8.86
C PHE A 158 -25.81 6.80 9.78
N GLY A 159 -24.84 6.20 10.46
CA GLY A 159 -25.07 5.04 11.33
C GLY A 159 -25.08 3.69 10.60
N ARG A 160 -24.58 3.63 9.36
CA ARG A 160 -24.53 2.39 8.57
C ARG A 160 -23.18 1.70 8.77
N LEU A 161 -23.17 0.37 8.77
CA LEU A 161 -21.92 -0.40 8.78
C LEU A 161 -21.14 -0.14 7.49
N GLY A 162 -19.85 0.18 7.64
CA GLY A 162 -18.92 0.47 6.57
C GLY A 162 -18.28 -0.77 5.96
N GLY A 163 -17.37 -0.54 5.00
CA GLY A 163 -16.65 -1.58 4.29
C GLY A 163 -15.36 -2.05 4.98
N ASP A 164 -14.87 -1.26 5.94
CA ASP A 164 -13.58 -1.45 6.62
C ASP A 164 -13.78 -1.68 8.13
N PRO A 165 -12.90 -2.45 8.80
CA PRO A 165 -12.90 -2.59 10.25
C PRO A 165 -12.58 -1.27 10.96
N SER A 166 -13.10 -1.04 12.16
CA SER A 166 -12.68 0.06 13.02
C SER A 166 -11.28 -0.17 13.58
N THR A 167 -10.37 0.77 13.32
CA THR A 167 -9.03 0.78 13.96
C THR A 167 -9.08 1.12 15.45
N SER A 168 -10.25 1.50 15.98
CA SER A 168 -10.51 1.73 17.40
C SER A 168 -11.18 0.51 18.08
N HIS A 169 -11.63 -0.49 17.32
CA HIS A 169 -12.23 -1.69 17.91
C HIS A 169 -11.14 -2.60 18.52
N PRO A 170 -11.22 -2.93 19.83
CA PRO A 170 -10.16 -3.65 20.52
C PRO A 170 -9.88 -5.03 19.92
N ASP A 171 -10.89 -5.83 19.58
CA ASP A 171 -10.66 -7.15 18.96
C ASP A 171 -9.97 -7.07 17.59
N TYR A 172 -10.29 -6.06 16.77
CA TYR A 172 -9.62 -5.87 15.49
C TYR A 172 -8.16 -5.45 15.69
N ARG A 173 -7.95 -4.47 16.58
CA ARG A 173 -6.62 -3.98 16.95
C ARG A 173 -5.74 -5.11 17.47
N ASN A 174 -6.26 -5.88 18.43
CA ASN A 174 -5.56 -7.01 19.01
C ASN A 174 -5.29 -8.11 17.99
N TRP A 175 -6.21 -8.37 17.05
CA TRP A 175 -5.97 -9.37 16.01
C TRP A 175 -4.76 -9.02 15.13
N ILE A 176 -4.62 -7.75 14.72
CA ILE A 176 -3.46 -7.29 13.95
C ILE A 176 -2.17 -7.46 14.74
N LEU A 177 -2.16 -7.02 16.01
CA LEU A 177 -1.00 -7.15 16.88
C LEU A 177 -0.64 -8.63 17.13
N SER A 178 -1.63 -9.50 17.35
CA SER A 178 -1.44 -10.94 17.51
C SER A 178 -0.82 -11.58 16.26
N MET A 179 -1.27 -11.23 15.05
CA MET A 179 -0.67 -11.75 13.81
C MET A 179 0.80 -11.36 13.66
N ILE A 180 1.16 -10.15 14.07
CA ILE A 180 2.55 -9.68 14.06
C ILE A 180 3.36 -10.43 15.12
N GLU A 181 2.88 -10.50 16.37
CA GLU A 181 3.62 -11.14 17.47
C GLU A 181 3.87 -12.63 17.20
N ASP A 182 2.84 -13.35 16.74
CA ASP A 182 2.90 -14.76 16.39
C ASP A 182 4.03 -15.02 15.37
N GLN A 183 3.98 -14.33 14.23
CA GLN A 183 4.98 -14.51 13.18
C GLN A 183 6.39 -14.09 13.64
N VAL A 184 6.50 -12.98 14.36
CA VAL A 184 7.78 -12.47 14.85
C VAL A 184 8.42 -13.41 15.87
N ARG A 185 7.64 -14.05 16.75
CA ARG A 185 8.18 -14.94 17.80
C ARG A 185 8.41 -16.37 17.34
N ASN A 186 7.51 -16.90 16.50
CA ASN A 186 7.51 -18.31 16.14
C ASN A 186 8.40 -18.64 14.92
N TYR A 187 8.74 -17.64 14.10
CA TYR A 187 9.52 -17.86 12.89
C TYR A 187 10.85 -17.10 12.90
N ASP A 188 11.86 -17.68 12.24
CA ASP A 188 13.17 -17.06 12.05
C ASP A 188 13.16 -16.13 10.83
N ILE A 189 12.33 -15.09 10.91
CA ILE A 189 12.23 -14.05 9.87
C ILE A 189 13.29 -12.95 10.08
N ASP A 190 13.64 -12.25 9.00
CA ASP A 190 14.63 -11.17 8.97
C ASP A 190 14.01 -9.77 9.05
N GLY A 191 12.71 -9.66 8.81
CA GLY A 191 12.01 -8.39 8.90
C GLY A 191 10.51 -8.43 8.67
N VAL A 192 9.90 -7.26 8.83
CA VAL A 192 8.48 -7.02 8.65
C VAL A 192 8.31 -5.83 7.72
N MET A 193 7.52 -6.00 6.66
CA MET A 193 6.96 -4.92 5.89
C MET A 193 5.48 -4.79 6.23
N TRP A 194 5.12 -3.64 6.81
CA TRP A 194 3.74 -3.30 7.14
C TRP A 194 3.16 -2.33 6.11
N CYS A 195 1.90 -2.53 5.74
CA CYS A 195 1.21 -1.69 4.76
C CYS A 195 -0.18 -1.29 5.26
N ASN A 196 -0.45 0.02 5.29
CA ASN A 196 -1.71 0.60 5.75
C ASN A 196 -2.19 1.65 4.73
N GLU A 197 -3.25 1.31 3.99
CA GLU A 197 -3.73 2.09 2.84
C GLU A 197 -5.22 2.44 3.00
N ARG A 198 -5.54 3.31 3.95
CA ARG A 198 -6.92 3.77 4.17
C ARG A 198 -7.18 5.18 3.63
N ASN A 199 -8.42 5.41 3.20
CA ASN A 199 -8.92 6.74 2.90
C ASN A 199 -9.33 7.43 4.21
N SER A 200 -8.86 8.66 4.40
CA SER A 200 -9.30 9.50 5.52
C SER A 200 -10.78 9.91 5.39
N PRO A 201 -11.41 10.45 6.46
CA PRO A 201 -12.73 11.05 6.36
C PRO A 201 -12.85 12.09 5.23
N LEU A 202 -11.87 12.99 5.09
CA LEU A 202 -11.86 14.00 4.04
C LEU A 202 -11.67 13.39 2.65
N ASP A 203 -10.79 12.39 2.50
CA ASP A 203 -10.65 11.66 1.22
C ASP A 203 -11.98 11.02 0.81
N THR A 204 -12.65 10.36 1.75
CA THR A 204 -13.92 9.65 1.53
C THR A 204 -15.00 10.63 1.09
N LEU A 205 -15.07 11.81 1.72
CA LEU A 205 -15.98 12.89 1.31
C LEU A 205 -15.69 13.38 -0.12
N ILE A 206 -14.42 13.62 -0.47
CA ILE A 206 -14.03 14.12 -1.81
C ILE A 206 -14.33 13.08 -2.90
N GLN A 207 -14.24 11.78 -2.59
CA GLN A 207 -14.68 10.69 -3.46
C GLN A 207 -16.22 10.64 -3.62
N GLY A 208 -16.94 11.34 -2.74
CA GLY A 208 -18.40 11.47 -2.74
C GLY A 208 -19.10 10.40 -1.91
N ASP A 209 -18.39 9.78 -0.98
CA ASP A 209 -18.88 8.73 -0.10
C ASP A 209 -19.02 9.24 1.35
N ALA A 210 -19.70 8.46 2.20
CA ALA A 210 -19.96 8.82 3.59
C ALA A 210 -18.80 8.36 4.49
N PRO A 211 -18.10 9.27 5.19
CA PRO A 211 -16.96 8.90 6.03
C PRO A 211 -17.36 8.21 7.33
N GLY A 212 -16.46 7.37 7.84
CA GLY A 212 -16.43 6.81 9.20
C GLY A 212 -15.36 7.49 10.08
N ASP A 213 -15.00 6.96 11.25
CA ASP A 213 -15.56 5.80 11.95
C ASP A 213 -16.33 6.26 13.21
N PHE A 214 -17.65 6.24 13.16
CA PHE A 214 -18.56 6.54 14.26
C PHE A 214 -19.03 5.29 15.02
N SER A 215 -18.25 4.19 15.00
CA SER A 215 -18.53 3.02 15.82
C SER A 215 -18.52 3.36 17.31
N THR A 216 -19.17 2.54 18.14
CA THR A 216 -19.22 2.74 19.60
C THR A 216 -17.83 2.94 20.20
N HIS A 217 -16.83 2.22 19.70
CA HIS A 217 -15.45 2.29 20.20
C HIS A 217 -14.76 3.60 19.82
N ALA A 218 -14.83 4.01 18.55
CA ALA A 218 -14.24 5.27 18.10
C ALA A 218 -14.92 6.48 18.76
N ARG A 219 -16.26 6.46 18.89
CA ARG A 219 -17.01 7.50 19.62
C ARG A 219 -16.56 7.61 21.08
N ARG A 220 -16.39 6.47 21.77
CA ARG A 220 -15.92 6.46 23.16
C ARG A 220 -14.50 7.02 23.28
N GLU A 221 -13.58 6.57 22.43
CA GLU A 221 -12.20 7.05 22.45
C GLU A 221 -12.12 8.57 22.16
N ALA A 222 -12.90 9.06 21.20
CA ALA A 222 -12.97 10.49 20.92
C ALA A 222 -13.49 11.31 22.12
N LEU A 223 -14.52 10.82 22.82
CA LEU A 223 -15.04 11.46 24.04
C LEU A 223 -13.99 11.50 25.16
N GLU A 224 -13.22 10.41 25.35
CA GLU A 224 -12.11 10.35 26.31
C GLU A 224 -11.00 11.36 25.99
N ARG A 225 -10.80 11.70 24.71
CA ARG A 225 -9.89 12.76 24.23
C ARG A 225 -10.51 14.17 24.29
N GLY A 226 -11.73 14.33 24.83
CA GLY A 226 -12.42 15.61 24.94
C GLY A 226 -12.99 16.15 23.63
N ILE A 227 -13.24 15.27 22.64
CA ILE A 227 -13.80 15.65 21.34
C ILE A 227 -15.33 15.55 21.39
N ASP A 228 -16.02 16.60 20.94
CA ASP A 228 -17.48 16.55 20.73
C ASP A 228 -17.81 15.78 19.45
N VAL A 229 -18.12 14.49 19.64
CA VAL A 229 -18.45 13.56 18.56
C VAL A 229 -19.64 14.00 17.71
N GLU A 230 -20.70 14.56 18.32
CA GLU A 230 -21.88 14.94 17.55
C GLU A 230 -21.66 16.23 16.77
N ALA A 231 -20.85 17.16 17.29
CA ALA A 231 -20.44 18.34 16.52
C ALA A 231 -19.61 17.91 15.29
N CYS A 232 -18.64 17.01 15.47
CA CYS A 232 -17.87 16.41 14.37
C CYS A 232 -18.77 15.72 13.33
N ARG A 233 -19.73 14.90 13.78
CA ARG A 233 -20.65 14.19 12.88
C ARG A 233 -21.50 15.16 12.05
N LYS A 234 -22.04 16.21 12.68
CA LYS A 234 -22.83 17.26 11.98
C LYS A 234 -21.98 18.04 10.98
N ALA A 235 -20.75 18.40 11.34
CA ALA A 235 -19.81 19.06 10.45
C ALA A 235 -19.52 18.21 9.19
N LEU A 236 -19.30 16.91 9.35
CA LEU A 236 -19.10 15.99 8.22
C LEU A 236 -20.36 15.77 7.38
N LEU A 237 -21.56 15.79 7.99
CA LEU A 237 -22.83 15.76 7.24
C LEU A 237 -22.97 16.98 6.33
N ASN A 238 -22.66 18.18 6.84
CA ASN A 238 -22.72 19.40 6.04
C ASN A 238 -21.73 19.36 4.86
N LEU A 239 -20.50 18.89 5.11
CA LEU A 239 -19.52 18.68 4.04
C LEU A 239 -19.97 17.59 3.05
N TYR A 240 -20.59 16.52 3.52
CA TYR A 240 -21.14 15.47 2.66
C TYR A 240 -22.20 16.04 1.72
N ASP A 241 -23.14 16.83 2.25
CA ASP A 241 -24.18 17.48 1.45
C ASP A 241 -23.57 18.39 0.38
N PHE A 242 -22.56 19.20 0.74
CA PHE A 242 -21.80 19.99 -0.24
C PHE A 242 -21.15 19.13 -1.33
N MET A 243 -20.52 18.01 -0.98
CA MET A 243 -19.90 17.10 -1.97
C MET A 243 -20.94 16.48 -2.90
N GLN A 244 -22.13 16.11 -2.39
CA GLN A 244 -23.23 15.62 -3.22
C GLN A 244 -23.77 16.71 -4.15
N GLU A 245 -23.92 17.94 -3.66
CA GLU A 245 -24.33 19.08 -4.48
C GLU A 245 -23.32 19.35 -5.61
N ALA A 246 -22.02 19.36 -5.30
CA ALA A 246 -20.97 19.53 -6.29
C ALA A 246 -21.02 18.43 -7.36
N LYS A 247 -21.12 17.16 -6.93
CA LYS A 247 -21.19 15.99 -7.81
C LYS A 247 -22.44 15.96 -8.68
N SER A 248 -23.57 16.49 -8.19
CA SER A 248 -24.82 16.60 -8.95
C SER A 248 -24.80 17.72 -10.00
N GLY A 249 -23.75 18.54 -10.01
CA GLY A 249 -23.56 19.57 -11.01
C GLY A 249 -23.95 21.00 -10.56
N LYS A 250 -24.36 21.19 -9.30
CA LYS A 250 -24.85 22.48 -8.77
C LYS A 250 -23.85 23.62 -8.99
N THR A 251 -24.26 24.70 -9.65
CA THR A 251 -23.39 25.88 -9.80
C THR A 251 -23.29 26.65 -8.48
N PHE A 252 -22.08 26.95 -8.03
CA PHE A 252 -21.82 27.77 -6.84
C PHE A 252 -21.40 29.19 -7.23
N ALA A 253 -21.83 30.20 -6.48
CA ALA A 253 -21.64 31.61 -6.85
C ALA A 253 -20.17 32.01 -7.09
N ASP A 254 -19.26 31.49 -6.26
CA ASP A 254 -17.81 31.74 -6.37
C ASP A 254 -17.01 30.49 -6.76
N GLY A 255 -17.70 29.48 -7.31
CA GLY A 255 -17.12 28.19 -7.66
C GLY A 255 -17.01 27.21 -6.49
N ALA A 256 -16.80 25.94 -6.83
CA ALA A 256 -16.77 24.81 -5.94
C ALA A 256 -15.58 24.87 -4.96
N PHE A 257 -14.39 25.26 -5.44
CA PHE A 257 -13.21 25.28 -4.57
C PHE A 257 -13.33 26.32 -3.45
N ILE A 258 -13.76 27.55 -3.77
CA ILE A 258 -13.97 28.59 -2.76
C ILE A 258 -15.10 28.21 -1.81
N THR A 259 -16.17 27.61 -2.33
CA THR A 259 -17.27 27.12 -1.49
C THR A 259 -16.81 26.01 -0.54
N PHE A 260 -15.99 25.07 -1.00
CA PHE A 260 -15.38 24.04 -0.15
C PHE A 260 -14.59 24.66 1.02
N ILE A 261 -13.79 25.69 0.77
CA ILE A 261 -13.06 26.38 1.85
C ILE A 261 -14.03 27.05 2.85
N ARG A 262 -15.13 27.65 2.39
CA ARG A 262 -16.16 28.20 3.30
C ARG A 262 -16.82 27.13 4.14
N GLU A 263 -17.13 25.99 3.54
CA GLU A 263 -17.73 24.87 4.27
C GLU A 263 -16.77 24.33 5.33
N LEU A 264 -15.46 24.23 5.06
CA LEU A 264 -14.47 23.87 6.09
C LEU A 264 -14.42 24.90 7.22
N LEU A 265 -14.45 26.20 6.91
CA LEU A 265 -14.41 27.27 7.91
C LEU A 265 -15.68 27.33 8.76
N ALA A 266 -16.84 27.00 8.17
CA ALA A 266 -18.12 26.93 8.87
C ALA A 266 -18.26 25.65 9.70
N ASN A 267 -17.51 24.60 9.37
CA ASN A 267 -17.58 23.27 9.99
C ASN A 267 -16.19 22.76 10.44
N PRO A 268 -15.45 23.52 11.28
CA PRO A 268 -14.07 23.17 11.64
C PRO A 268 -13.95 21.85 12.40
N GLU A 269 -15.02 21.37 13.03
CA GLU A 269 -15.08 20.09 13.74
C GLU A 269 -14.84 18.89 12.81
N ALA A 270 -15.11 19.03 11.51
CA ALA A 270 -14.74 18.01 10.53
C ALA A 270 -13.22 17.77 10.50
N LEU A 271 -12.41 18.83 10.64
CA LEU A 271 -10.95 18.73 10.70
C LEU A 271 -10.45 18.16 12.04
N ILE A 272 -11.22 18.33 13.12
CA ILE A 272 -10.94 17.68 14.41
C ILE A 272 -11.11 16.17 14.27
N TRP A 273 -12.19 15.73 13.64
CA TRP A 273 -12.45 14.32 13.37
C TRP A 273 -11.42 13.70 12.43
N GLU A 274 -11.09 14.42 11.36
CA GLU A 274 -10.01 14.07 10.43
C GLU A 274 -8.70 13.80 11.17
N ARG A 275 -8.28 14.72 12.05
CA ARG A 275 -7.08 14.54 12.87
C ARG A 275 -7.19 13.33 13.79
N PHE A 276 -8.32 13.16 14.50
CA PHE A 276 -8.52 12.03 15.39
C PHE A 276 -8.38 10.69 14.65
N TRP A 277 -9.05 10.55 13.52
CA TRP A 277 -8.97 9.35 12.69
C TRP A 277 -7.53 9.10 12.20
N LEU A 278 -6.85 10.16 11.74
CA LEU A 278 -5.48 10.10 11.25
C LEU A 278 -4.51 9.62 12.34
N GLU A 279 -4.62 10.18 13.55
CA GLU A 279 -3.81 9.78 14.69
C GLU A 279 -3.99 8.29 15.00
N ARG A 280 -5.23 7.78 15.01
CA ARG A 280 -5.52 6.35 15.27
C ARG A 280 -4.99 5.42 14.20
N ASN A 281 -5.06 5.84 12.94
CA ASN A 281 -4.48 5.10 11.84
C ASN A 281 -2.95 4.99 11.99
N LYS A 282 -2.26 6.11 12.28
CA LYS A 282 -0.81 6.13 12.51
C LYS A 282 -0.37 5.44 13.79
N ASP A 283 -1.19 5.48 14.84
CA ASP A 283 -0.91 4.77 16.08
C ASP A 283 -0.79 3.26 15.84
N LEU A 284 -1.47 2.70 14.83
CA LEU A 284 -1.35 1.27 14.52
C LEU A 284 0.07 0.94 14.08
N ASP A 285 0.59 1.75 13.16
CA ASP A 285 1.96 1.63 12.67
C ASP A 285 2.96 1.74 13.83
N ARG A 286 2.74 2.67 14.77
CA ARG A 286 3.58 2.84 15.98
C ARG A 286 3.51 1.67 16.94
N GLU A 287 2.31 1.16 17.21
CA GLU A 287 2.09 0.02 18.10
C GLU A 287 2.74 -1.24 17.53
N ILE A 288 2.59 -1.48 16.22
CA ILE A 288 3.23 -2.60 15.53
C ILE A 288 4.75 -2.46 15.59
N TYR A 289 5.31 -1.28 15.30
CA TYR A 289 6.75 -1.04 15.42
C TYR A 289 7.24 -1.36 16.85
N GLY A 290 6.57 -0.79 17.85
CA GLY A 290 6.90 -1.01 19.26
C GLY A 290 6.85 -2.50 19.65
N LEU A 291 5.83 -3.22 19.20
CA LEU A 291 5.67 -4.65 19.41
C LEU A 291 6.81 -5.46 18.76
N VAL A 292 7.14 -5.15 17.50
CA VAL A 292 8.25 -5.82 16.78
C VAL A 292 9.56 -5.60 17.53
N LYS A 293 9.86 -4.36 17.92
CA LYS A 293 11.08 -4.03 18.66
C LYS A 293 11.11 -4.62 20.07
N TRP A 294 9.95 -4.77 20.71
CA TRP A 294 9.84 -5.48 21.99
C TRP A 294 10.14 -6.98 21.84
N CYS A 295 9.60 -7.62 20.82
CA CYS A 295 9.79 -9.06 20.59
C CYS A 295 11.21 -9.38 20.14
N LYS A 296 11.74 -8.61 19.17
CA LYS A 296 13.07 -8.78 18.57
C LYS A 296 13.65 -7.39 18.23
N PRO A 297 14.44 -6.76 19.13
CA PRO A 297 14.91 -5.37 18.98
C PRO A 297 15.69 -5.07 17.69
N THR A 298 16.41 -6.07 17.16
CA THR A 298 17.23 -5.94 15.95
C THR A 298 16.48 -6.30 14.67
N LEU A 299 15.24 -6.78 14.75
CA LEU A 299 14.46 -7.17 13.58
C LEU A 299 14.10 -5.94 12.75
N SER A 300 14.30 -6.02 11.44
CA SER A 300 14.02 -4.92 10.51
C SER A 300 12.51 -4.68 10.40
N PHE A 301 12.08 -3.42 10.51
CA PHE A 301 10.70 -3.02 10.33
C PHE A 301 10.59 -1.85 9.37
N GLY A 302 9.71 -1.95 8.37
CA GLY A 302 9.45 -0.84 7.47
C GLY A 302 8.03 -0.71 6.99
N LEU A 303 7.75 0.48 6.48
CA LEU A 303 6.43 0.90 6.02
C LEU A 303 6.39 0.91 4.50
N ASN A 304 5.45 0.17 3.93
CA ASN A 304 5.03 0.34 2.56
C ASN A 304 4.10 1.57 2.47
N VAL A 305 4.52 2.57 1.69
CA VAL A 305 3.85 3.87 1.61
C VAL A 305 3.11 4.01 0.28
N TRP A 306 1.80 4.16 0.39
CA TRP A 306 0.88 4.25 -0.73
C TRP A 306 1.21 5.37 -1.72
N ASN A 307 1.09 5.11 -3.01
CA ASN A 307 1.37 6.11 -4.06
C ASN A 307 0.42 7.31 -4.05
N ARG A 308 -0.76 7.23 -3.40
CA ARG A 308 -1.60 8.43 -3.16
C ARG A 308 -0.85 9.51 -2.39
N ASN A 309 0.18 9.16 -1.59
CA ASN A 309 1.08 10.15 -0.98
C ASN A 309 1.79 11.04 -2.01
N HIS A 310 1.88 10.62 -3.28
CA HIS A 310 2.54 11.38 -4.36
C HIS A 310 1.54 12.21 -5.17
N PHE A 311 0.25 11.84 -5.17
CA PHE A 311 -0.76 12.38 -6.09
C PHE A 311 -1.85 13.20 -5.41
N ASN A 312 -2.00 13.08 -4.08
CA ASN A 312 -3.04 13.75 -3.32
C ASN A 312 -2.41 14.71 -2.28
N ILE A 313 -2.81 15.98 -2.34
CA ILE A 313 -2.28 17.05 -1.49
C ILE A 313 -2.64 16.86 0.00
N PHE A 314 -3.83 16.33 0.29
CA PHE A 314 -4.25 16.03 1.66
C PHE A 314 -3.43 14.86 2.20
N ARG A 315 -3.33 13.77 1.43
CA ARG A 315 -2.52 12.60 1.78
C ARG A 315 -1.05 12.96 1.99
N ARG A 316 -0.45 13.78 1.12
CA ARG A 316 0.93 14.26 1.28
C ARG A 316 1.12 15.02 2.59
N ALA A 317 0.15 15.85 2.98
CA ALA A 317 0.19 16.60 4.24
C ALA A 317 -0.03 15.70 5.46
N GLN A 318 -0.87 14.69 5.34
CA GLN A 318 -1.25 13.79 6.43
C GLN A 318 -0.14 12.78 6.76
N TRP A 319 0.74 12.36 5.84
CA TRP A 319 1.82 11.39 6.09
C TRP A 319 3.22 11.98 5.80
N PRO A 320 3.74 12.91 6.62
CA PRO A 320 5.07 13.44 6.44
C PRO A 320 6.15 12.38 6.68
N TRP A 321 7.24 12.44 5.91
CA TRP A 321 8.35 11.48 6.01
C TRP A 321 9.05 11.50 7.36
N GLU A 322 9.25 12.70 7.94
CA GLU A 322 9.93 12.87 9.22
C GLU A 322 9.24 12.10 10.35
N GLU A 323 7.92 12.19 10.44
CA GLU A 323 7.15 11.52 11.49
C GLU A 323 7.28 10.00 11.39
N GLN A 324 7.28 9.45 10.18
CA GLN A 324 7.42 8.00 9.95
C GLN A 324 8.76 7.45 10.47
N THR A 325 9.82 8.26 10.52
CA THR A 325 11.13 7.84 11.05
C THR A 325 11.11 7.52 12.55
N LEU A 326 10.05 7.91 13.27
CA LEU A 326 9.89 7.59 14.68
C LEU A 326 9.45 6.13 14.91
N TYR A 327 8.94 5.46 13.88
CA TYR A 327 8.37 4.11 13.97
C TYR A 327 8.64 3.27 12.71
N ALA A 328 9.73 3.54 11.99
CA ALA A 328 10.17 2.75 10.85
C ALA A 328 11.68 2.82 10.69
N ASP A 329 12.33 1.67 10.48
CA ASP A 329 13.76 1.62 10.14
C ASP A 329 13.97 2.00 8.65
N TRP A 330 12.95 1.76 7.83
CA TRP A 330 12.94 2.08 6.42
C TRP A 330 11.52 2.33 5.89
N VAL A 331 11.45 3.09 4.79
CA VAL A 331 10.20 3.35 4.07
C VAL A 331 10.30 2.87 2.63
N LYS A 332 9.19 2.39 2.09
CA LYS A 332 9.02 1.98 0.70
C LYS A 332 7.94 2.81 0.01
N PRO A 333 8.29 3.95 -0.61
CA PRO A 333 7.36 4.70 -1.46
C PRO A 333 7.00 3.86 -2.69
N ILE A 334 5.71 3.67 -2.95
CA ILE A 334 5.22 2.95 -4.13
C ILE A 334 5.26 3.86 -5.36
N THR A 335 6.07 3.51 -6.36
CA THR A 335 6.21 4.28 -7.60
C THR A 335 5.94 3.43 -8.83
N TYR A 336 4.88 2.62 -8.85
CA TYR A 336 4.54 1.73 -9.97
C TYR A 336 4.35 2.51 -11.28
N GLN A 337 5.45 2.77 -11.98
CA GLN A 337 5.62 3.92 -12.84
C GLN A 337 4.74 3.82 -14.10
N HIS A 338 4.65 2.64 -14.72
CA HIS A 338 3.76 2.42 -15.85
C HIS A 338 2.27 2.44 -15.45
N GLN A 339 1.93 2.07 -14.21
CA GLN A 339 0.55 2.13 -13.71
C GLN A 339 0.15 3.51 -13.19
N SER A 340 1.14 4.30 -12.74
CA SER A 340 0.92 5.54 -11.98
C SER A 340 0.17 6.61 -12.74
N GLY A 341 0.24 6.62 -14.07
CA GLY A 341 -0.57 7.52 -14.90
C GLY A 341 -2.08 7.29 -14.76
N GLU A 342 -2.51 6.03 -14.73
CA GLU A 342 -3.91 5.68 -14.47
C GLU A 342 -4.35 6.06 -13.06
N ILE A 343 -3.49 5.82 -12.08
CA ILE A 343 -3.77 6.10 -10.67
C ILE A 343 -3.89 7.61 -10.44
N PHE A 344 -2.99 8.42 -11.03
CA PHE A 344 -3.09 9.87 -11.00
C PHE A 344 -4.38 10.38 -11.66
N ALA A 345 -4.70 9.88 -12.86
CA ALA A 345 -5.92 10.28 -13.55
C ALA A 345 -7.20 9.91 -12.76
N LYS A 346 -7.22 8.74 -12.13
CA LYS A 346 -8.30 8.32 -11.24
C LYS A 346 -8.41 9.23 -10.02
N GLU A 347 -7.30 9.51 -9.36
CA GLU A 347 -7.25 10.41 -8.19
C GLU A 347 -7.80 11.80 -8.55
N LEU A 348 -7.30 12.40 -9.63
CA LEU A 348 -7.77 13.69 -10.13
C LEU A 348 -9.25 13.67 -10.49
N SER A 349 -9.78 12.55 -10.99
CA SER A 349 -11.20 12.43 -11.34
C SER A 349 -12.13 12.61 -10.14
N PHE A 350 -11.68 12.33 -8.91
CA PHE A 350 -12.47 12.59 -7.70
C PHE A 350 -12.55 14.10 -7.43
N PHE A 351 -11.41 14.79 -7.45
CA PHE A 351 -11.35 16.24 -7.30
C PHE A 351 -12.16 16.98 -8.38
N GLN A 352 -12.07 16.53 -9.63
CA GLN A 352 -12.78 17.08 -10.79
C GLN A 352 -14.30 16.87 -10.75
N LYS A 353 -14.81 15.97 -9.89
CA LYS A 353 -16.25 15.81 -9.66
C LYS A 353 -16.75 16.67 -8.49
N THR A 354 -15.85 17.10 -7.61
CA THR A 354 -16.19 17.79 -6.37
C THR A 354 -15.50 19.15 -6.30
N ILE A 355 -14.39 19.26 -5.56
CA ILE A 355 -13.83 20.55 -5.14
C ILE A 355 -13.09 21.31 -6.25
N LEU A 356 -12.66 20.63 -7.32
CA LEU A 356 -11.96 21.22 -8.47
C LEU A 356 -12.78 21.10 -9.77
N ARG A 357 -14.09 20.90 -9.69
CA ARG A 357 -14.96 20.63 -10.85
C ARG A 357 -15.10 21.77 -11.86
N ASP A 358 -14.78 23.00 -11.47
CA ASP A 358 -14.90 24.18 -12.33
C ASP A 358 -13.65 24.42 -13.20
N PHE A 359 -12.62 23.58 -13.06
CA PHE A 359 -11.37 23.68 -13.79
C PHE A 359 -11.26 22.61 -14.87
N SER A 360 -10.54 22.89 -15.96
CA SER A 360 -10.17 21.84 -16.90
C SER A 360 -9.19 20.84 -16.24
N PRO A 361 -9.21 19.56 -16.65
CA PRO A 361 -8.24 18.58 -16.16
C PRO A 361 -6.78 19.00 -16.39
N GLU A 362 -6.50 19.67 -17.51
CA GLU A 362 -5.17 20.19 -17.86
C GLU A 362 -4.71 21.27 -16.88
N ASP A 363 -5.56 22.25 -16.58
CA ASP A 363 -5.22 23.33 -15.64
C ASP A 363 -4.94 22.79 -14.24
N VAL A 364 -5.79 21.88 -13.75
CA VAL A 364 -5.59 21.27 -12.43
C VAL A 364 -4.33 20.42 -12.41
N THR A 365 -4.05 19.67 -13.47
CA THR A 365 -2.83 18.86 -13.56
C THR A 365 -1.59 19.74 -13.42
N GLY A 366 -1.53 20.87 -14.13
CA GLY A 366 -0.40 21.80 -14.02
C GLY A 366 -0.20 22.36 -12.61
N VAL A 367 -1.29 22.74 -11.93
CA VAL A 367 -1.25 23.24 -10.55
C VAL A 367 -0.81 22.14 -9.57
N LEU A 368 -1.42 20.94 -9.65
CA LEU A 368 -1.09 19.83 -8.77
C LEU A 368 0.35 19.35 -8.97
N TYR A 369 0.83 19.29 -10.22
CA TYR A 369 2.22 18.95 -10.51
C TYR A 369 3.19 19.94 -9.87
N SER A 370 2.88 21.24 -9.94
CA SER A 370 3.70 22.26 -9.29
C SER A 370 3.72 22.13 -7.77
N ILE A 371 2.58 21.81 -7.13
CA ILE A 371 2.48 21.62 -5.68
C ILE A 371 3.20 20.34 -5.23
N LEU A 372 3.02 19.26 -5.98
CA LEU A 372 3.51 17.91 -5.63
C LEU A 372 4.92 17.63 -6.13
N GLY A 373 5.53 18.55 -6.89
CA GLY A 373 6.86 18.40 -7.45
C GLY A 373 6.94 17.35 -8.56
N LEU A 374 5.89 17.23 -9.37
CA LEU A 374 5.81 16.29 -10.50
C LEU A 374 6.12 17.01 -11.82
N SER A 375 6.72 16.29 -12.76
CA SER A 375 7.05 16.79 -14.10
C SER A 375 6.81 15.71 -15.13
N GLU A 376 5.53 15.37 -15.32
CA GLU A 376 5.11 14.19 -16.08
C GLU A 376 4.31 14.56 -17.33
N ALA A 377 3.89 13.54 -18.09
CA ALA A 377 3.10 13.74 -19.28
C ALA A 377 1.81 14.56 -19.01
N PRO A 378 1.33 15.36 -19.98
CA PRO A 378 0.06 16.06 -19.86
C PRO A 378 -1.10 15.11 -19.57
N TYR A 379 -2.17 15.61 -18.94
CA TYR A 379 -3.32 14.81 -18.53
C TYR A 379 -3.87 13.90 -19.63
N GLY A 380 -4.02 14.42 -20.85
CA GLY A 380 -4.55 13.67 -22.00
C GLY A 380 -3.68 12.48 -22.46
N GLU A 381 -2.43 12.37 -22.00
CA GLU A 381 -1.48 11.33 -22.40
C GLU A 381 -0.93 10.52 -21.21
N VAL A 382 -1.18 10.96 -19.98
CA VAL A 382 -0.55 10.40 -18.77
C VAL A 382 -0.87 8.92 -18.58
N ILE A 383 -2.06 8.46 -18.98
CA ILE A 383 -2.46 7.05 -18.88
C ILE A 383 -1.62 6.18 -19.82
N GLN A 384 -1.43 6.63 -21.07
CA GLN A 384 -0.74 5.88 -22.12
C GLN A 384 0.79 5.92 -21.94
N LYS A 385 1.31 6.99 -21.33
CA LYS A 385 2.74 7.15 -21.06
C LYS A 385 3.17 6.60 -19.69
N GLY A 386 2.26 6.52 -18.73
CA GLY A 386 2.63 6.32 -17.33
C GLY A 386 3.40 7.53 -16.79
N MET A 387 4.14 7.32 -15.71
CA MET A 387 5.08 8.30 -15.17
C MET A 387 6.52 7.90 -15.55
N ASP A 388 7.36 8.86 -15.93
CA ASP A 388 8.71 8.57 -16.42
C ASP A 388 9.65 8.20 -15.25
N PRO A 389 10.44 7.11 -15.33
CA PRO A 389 11.34 6.73 -14.25
C PRO A 389 12.34 7.80 -13.81
N ASP A 390 12.88 8.57 -14.76
CA ASP A 390 13.96 9.54 -14.50
C ASP A 390 13.45 10.81 -13.81
N THR A 391 12.16 11.13 -13.94
CA THR A 391 11.54 12.27 -13.24
C THR A 391 10.74 11.80 -12.03
N TYR A 392 9.85 10.82 -12.20
CA TYR A 392 8.94 10.38 -11.15
C TYR A 392 9.64 9.52 -10.09
N VAL A 393 10.27 8.41 -10.49
CA VAL A 393 10.93 7.51 -9.51
C VAL A 393 12.10 8.24 -8.85
N TYR A 394 12.91 8.96 -9.64
CA TYR A 394 13.97 9.82 -9.10
C TYR A 394 13.43 10.87 -8.13
N GLY A 395 12.40 11.64 -8.54
CA GLY A 395 11.84 12.74 -7.77
C GLY A 395 11.25 12.28 -6.44
N GLN A 396 10.41 11.23 -6.46
CA GLN A 396 9.83 10.67 -5.23
C GLN A 396 10.90 10.05 -4.32
N CYS A 397 11.94 9.43 -4.89
CA CYS A 397 13.07 8.92 -4.11
C CYS A 397 13.86 10.07 -3.45
N ALA A 398 14.20 11.11 -4.20
CA ALA A 398 14.94 12.27 -3.68
C ALA A 398 14.15 13.00 -2.59
N ASP A 399 12.84 13.09 -2.74
CA ASP A 399 11.93 13.63 -1.74
C ASP A 399 11.87 12.79 -0.47
N ALA A 400 11.75 11.46 -0.60
CA ALA A 400 11.77 10.55 0.54
C ALA A 400 13.12 10.62 1.27
N VAL A 401 14.24 10.56 0.54
CA VAL A 401 15.60 10.66 1.12
C VAL A 401 15.79 11.98 1.87
N ARG A 402 15.33 13.09 1.30
CA ARG A 402 15.35 14.40 1.97
C ARG A 402 14.45 14.41 3.21
N GLY A 403 13.25 13.87 3.10
CA GLY A 403 12.24 13.89 4.16
C GLY A 403 12.57 13.02 5.37
N VAL A 404 13.16 11.83 5.16
CA VAL A 404 13.61 10.98 6.28
C VAL A 404 14.89 11.49 6.93
N ASN A 405 15.64 12.36 6.23
CA ASN A 405 16.84 13.03 6.72
C ASN A 405 17.85 12.06 7.37
N GLY A 406 18.07 10.91 6.72
CA GLY A 406 19.01 9.88 7.18
C GLY A 406 18.57 9.05 8.39
N ARG A 407 17.39 9.29 8.98
CA ARG A 407 16.88 8.53 10.13
C ARG A 407 16.20 7.21 9.77
N ALA A 408 15.83 7.03 8.51
CA ALA A 408 15.34 5.78 7.96
C ALA A 408 15.96 5.54 6.57
N LYS A 409 16.04 4.28 6.13
CA LYS A 409 16.44 3.96 4.76
C LYS A 409 15.25 4.14 3.80
N VAL A 410 15.54 4.40 2.52
CA VAL A 410 14.54 4.52 1.46
C VAL A 410 14.75 3.40 0.45
N TYR A 411 13.76 2.52 0.34
CA TYR A 411 13.75 1.41 -0.60
C TYR A 411 12.60 1.60 -1.60
N MET A 412 12.90 1.98 -2.84
CA MET A 412 11.84 2.36 -3.79
C MET A 412 11.02 1.14 -4.24
N GLY A 413 9.69 1.22 -4.13
CA GLY A 413 8.77 0.20 -4.59
C GLY A 413 8.50 0.33 -6.09
N LEU A 414 9.22 -0.43 -6.91
CA LEU A 414 9.18 -0.35 -8.36
C LEU A 414 8.10 -1.25 -8.94
N GLY A 415 7.27 -0.72 -9.84
CA GLY A 415 6.22 -1.50 -10.47
C GLY A 415 6.79 -2.35 -11.58
N ILE A 416 6.85 -3.67 -11.39
CA ILE A 416 7.15 -4.63 -12.44
C ILE A 416 5.83 -5.33 -12.74
N ASP A 417 5.28 -5.05 -13.92
CA ASP A 417 3.99 -5.60 -14.37
C ASP A 417 2.84 -5.42 -13.35
N ALA A 418 2.84 -4.29 -12.63
CA ALA A 418 1.68 -3.87 -11.85
C ALA A 418 0.43 -3.85 -12.76
N PRO A 419 -0.71 -4.38 -12.28
CA PRO A 419 -1.81 -4.82 -13.13
C PRO A 419 -2.44 -3.66 -13.90
N ARG A 420 -2.62 -3.82 -15.21
CA ARG A 420 -3.38 -2.85 -16.00
C ARG A 420 -4.88 -3.08 -15.82
N VAL A 421 -5.65 -1.99 -15.84
CA VAL A 421 -7.13 -2.02 -15.77
C VAL A 421 -7.80 -1.58 -17.07
N ARG A 422 -7.00 -1.14 -18.06
CA ARG A 422 -7.45 -0.71 -19.39
C ARG A 422 -6.37 -1.00 -20.43
N ALA A 423 -6.80 -1.23 -21.67
CA ALA A 423 -5.93 -1.70 -22.74
C ALA A 423 -4.88 -0.67 -23.20
N ASP A 424 -5.22 0.62 -23.12
CA ASP A 424 -4.40 1.75 -23.54
C ASP A 424 -3.46 2.28 -22.44
N GLN A 425 -3.51 1.74 -21.22
CA GLN A 425 -2.54 2.07 -20.18
C GLN A 425 -1.13 1.60 -20.56
N ALA A 426 -0.12 2.41 -20.17
CA ALA A 426 1.30 2.10 -20.36
C ALA A 426 1.65 0.69 -19.87
N LYS A 427 2.44 -0.02 -20.68
CA LYS A 427 2.95 -1.36 -20.37
C LYS A 427 4.29 -1.26 -19.68
N CYS A 428 4.55 -2.15 -18.72
CA CYS A 428 5.88 -2.34 -18.19
C CYS A 428 6.79 -2.90 -19.30
N THR A 429 8.06 -2.48 -19.30
CA THR A 429 9.08 -2.95 -20.23
C THR A 429 10.41 -3.15 -19.49
N PRO A 430 11.37 -3.89 -20.06
CA PRO A 430 12.68 -4.05 -19.43
C PRO A 430 13.42 -2.72 -19.28
N ASP A 431 13.22 -1.77 -20.21
CA ASP A 431 13.81 -0.43 -20.14
C ASP A 431 13.25 0.38 -18.96
N ILE A 432 11.93 0.36 -18.77
CA ILE A 432 11.29 1.02 -17.63
C ILE A 432 11.83 0.43 -16.31
N ALA A 433 11.94 -0.90 -16.21
CA ALA A 433 12.49 -1.57 -15.03
C ALA A 433 13.95 -1.15 -14.76
N TYR A 434 14.80 -1.18 -15.80
CA TYR A 434 16.19 -0.74 -15.74
C TYR A 434 16.31 0.72 -15.27
N ARG A 435 15.62 1.65 -15.93
CA ARG A 435 15.68 3.08 -15.62
C ARG A 435 15.19 3.38 -14.21
N SER A 436 14.19 2.65 -13.72
CA SER A 436 13.65 2.82 -12.36
C SER A 436 14.66 2.45 -11.27
N VAL A 437 15.44 1.37 -11.47
CA VAL A 437 16.56 1.02 -10.58
C VAL A 437 17.63 2.10 -10.63
N MET A 438 18.05 2.52 -11.83
CA MET A 438 19.08 3.55 -11.99
C MET A 438 18.65 4.91 -11.42
N ALA A 439 17.38 5.29 -11.57
CA ALA A 439 16.79 6.49 -10.98
C ALA A 439 16.86 6.47 -9.45
N THR A 440 16.52 5.34 -8.83
CA THR A 440 16.57 5.16 -7.38
C THR A 440 17.98 5.42 -6.82
N TYR A 441 19.00 4.76 -7.37
CA TYR A 441 20.37 4.93 -6.87
C TYR A 441 20.96 6.31 -7.20
N ARG A 442 20.62 6.92 -8.36
CA ARG A 442 20.99 8.31 -8.65
C ARG A 442 20.37 9.31 -7.67
N ALA A 443 19.17 9.03 -7.17
CA ALA A 443 18.49 9.82 -6.14
C ALA A 443 18.98 9.53 -4.71
N ARG A 444 19.98 8.65 -4.55
CA ARG A 444 20.56 8.20 -3.27
C ARG A 444 19.63 7.32 -2.42
N GLY A 445 18.61 6.71 -3.03
CA GLY A 445 17.88 5.61 -2.41
C GLY A 445 18.82 4.44 -2.14
N GLN A 446 18.56 3.70 -1.05
CA GLN A 446 19.47 2.66 -0.54
C GLN A 446 19.09 1.25 -1.00
N GLY A 447 18.06 1.10 -1.82
CA GLY A 447 17.59 -0.19 -2.30
C GLY A 447 16.31 -0.08 -3.10
N VAL A 448 15.86 -1.22 -3.62
CA VAL A 448 14.63 -1.34 -4.42
C VAL A 448 13.82 -2.53 -3.96
N VAL A 449 12.51 -2.45 -4.14
CA VAL A 449 11.59 -3.57 -3.94
C VAL A 449 10.74 -3.73 -5.19
N LEU A 450 10.85 -4.89 -5.83
CA LEU A 450 10.10 -5.27 -7.02
C LEU A 450 8.70 -5.69 -6.60
N ALA A 451 7.70 -5.07 -7.23
CA ALA A 451 6.33 -5.06 -6.74
C ALA A 451 5.32 -5.01 -7.90
N PRO A 452 4.06 -5.42 -7.73
CA PRO A 452 3.43 -5.79 -6.47
C PRO A 452 3.47 -7.28 -6.11
N ASN A 453 3.73 -8.17 -7.07
CA ASN A 453 3.76 -9.62 -6.86
C ASN A 453 4.47 -10.35 -8.01
N TYR A 454 5.48 -11.15 -7.68
CA TYR A 454 6.24 -12.00 -8.61
C TYR A 454 5.34 -12.83 -9.54
N ALA A 455 4.21 -13.37 -9.06
CA ALA A 455 3.28 -14.16 -9.88
C ALA A 455 2.58 -13.38 -11.02
N SER A 456 2.84 -12.07 -11.13
CA SER A 456 2.37 -11.21 -12.23
C SER A 456 3.49 -10.64 -13.09
N MET A 457 4.76 -10.85 -12.70
CA MET A 457 5.93 -10.26 -13.36
C MET A 457 6.38 -11.13 -14.52
N HIS A 458 6.75 -10.54 -15.65
CA HIS A 458 7.47 -11.28 -16.68
C HIS A 458 8.95 -11.30 -16.33
N LEU A 459 9.59 -12.47 -16.43
CA LEU A 459 11.03 -12.61 -16.21
C LEU A 459 11.83 -11.75 -17.20
N THR A 460 11.33 -11.55 -18.42
CA THR A 460 11.90 -10.62 -19.39
C THR A 460 11.96 -9.16 -18.90
N ASN A 461 10.95 -8.69 -18.16
CA ASN A 461 10.97 -7.36 -17.55
C ASN A 461 11.93 -7.31 -16.36
N LEU A 462 12.04 -8.40 -15.60
CA LEU A 462 13.01 -8.55 -14.51
C LEU A 462 14.47 -8.57 -15.02
N ASP A 463 14.72 -8.99 -16.26
CA ASP A 463 16.06 -8.88 -16.87
C ASP A 463 16.53 -7.42 -16.98
N GLY A 464 15.62 -6.46 -17.09
CA GLY A 464 15.93 -5.03 -17.02
C GLY A 464 16.48 -4.61 -15.65
N VAL A 465 15.90 -5.15 -14.57
CA VAL A 465 16.40 -4.99 -13.20
C VAL A 465 17.79 -5.62 -13.08
N ALA A 466 17.96 -6.85 -13.55
CA ALA A 466 19.22 -7.58 -13.50
C ALA A 466 20.35 -6.82 -14.21
N LYS A 467 20.05 -6.24 -15.37
CA LYS A 467 20.99 -5.39 -16.12
C LYS A 467 21.43 -4.18 -15.29
N ALA A 468 20.49 -3.45 -14.70
CA ALA A 468 20.81 -2.28 -13.87
C ALA A 468 21.66 -2.66 -12.66
N LEU A 469 21.31 -3.74 -11.96
CA LEU A 469 22.08 -4.24 -10.82
C LEU A 469 23.49 -4.69 -11.22
N THR A 470 23.65 -5.29 -12.40
CA THR A 470 24.97 -5.68 -12.92
C THR A 470 25.86 -4.45 -13.15
N GLU A 471 25.32 -3.39 -13.78
CA GLU A 471 26.05 -2.14 -14.01
C GLU A 471 26.39 -1.40 -12.71
N LEU A 472 25.57 -1.58 -11.66
CA LEU A 472 25.80 -1.02 -10.33
C LEU A 472 26.74 -1.86 -9.46
N GLY A 473 27.16 -3.04 -9.91
CA GLY A 473 28.00 -3.97 -9.11
C GLY A 473 27.23 -4.64 -7.96
N LEU A 474 25.91 -4.79 -8.10
CA LEU A 474 25.01 -5.32 -7.09
C LEU A 474 24.39 -6.67 -7.44
N LYS A 475 24.67 -7.25 -8.61
CA LYS A 475 24.12 -8.56 -8.99
C LYS A 475 24.98 -9.70 -8.46
#